data_AF-A0A7V8JHJ7-F1
#
_entry.id   AF-A0A7V8JHJ7-F1
#
_cell.length_a   1.000
_cell.length_b   1.000
_cell.length_c   1.000
_cell.angle_alpha   90.00
_cell.angle_beta   90.00
_cell.angle_gamma   90.00
#
_symmetry.space_group_name_H-M   'P 1'
#
loop_
_entity.id
_entity.type
_entity.pdbx_description
1 polymer ?
#
loop_
_entity_poly.entity_id
_entity_poly.type
_entity_poly.pdbx_seq_one_letter_code
_entity_poly.pdbx_strand_id
1 'polypeptide(L)'
;MCLTLTRILHYLSLVGLILFAGCAADPKWHDGDHEHDRGESRGLSCASYENAYQRCNVDGRLLKVRLRERLSVSECEYGRSWGWSRHAVWVDKGCRADFDILVD
;
A
#
# COMPACT_ATOMS: atom_id res chain seq x y z
N MET A 1 18.94 -3.14 -56.75
CA MET A 1 17.92 -2.45 -55.91
C MET A 1 16.92 -3.41 -55.21
N CYS A 2 16.97 -4.74 -55.40
CA CYS A 2 16.01 -5.69 -54.79
C CYS A 2 16.43 -6.20 -53.38
N LEU A 3 17.74 -6.34 -53.12
CA LEU A 3 18.28 -6.89 -51.85
C LEU A 3 18.17 -5.96 -50.63
N THR A 4 17.94 -4.66 -50.84
CA THR A 4 17.72 -3.68 -49.76
C THR A 4 16.27 -3.70 -49.30
N LEU A 5 15.32 -3.97 -50.20
CA LEU A 5 13.89 -3.98 -49.89
C LEU A 5 13.51 -5.16 -48.98
N THR A 6 14.06 -6.36 -49.23
CA THR A 6 13.86 -7.53 -48.36
C THR A 6 14.42 -7.29 -46.96
N ARG A 7 15.62 -6.71 -46.85
CA ARG A 7 16.23 -6.36 -45.55
C ARG A 7 15.40 -5.32 -44.78
N ILE A 8 14.85 -4.31 -45.45
CA ILE A 8 13.96 -3.30 -44.84
C ILE A 8 12.66 -3.95 -44.35
N LEU A 9 12.04 -4.81 -45.18
CA LEU A 9 10.82 -5.52 -44.82
C LEU A 9 11.03 -6.48 -43.63
N HIS A 10 12.16 -7.18 -43.56
CA HIS A 10 12.53 -7.99 -42.41
C HIS A 10 12.74 -7.15 -41.14
N TYR A 11 13.37 -5.97 -41.26
CA TYR A 11 13.58 -5.06 -40.14
C TYR A 11 12.27 -4.50 -39.59
N LEU A 12 11.34 -4.11 -40.47
CA LEU A 12 10.02 -3.60 -40.07
C LEU A 12 9.17 -4.69 -39.38
N SER A 13 9.29 -5.95 -39.82
CA SER A 13 8.64 -7.09 -39.16
C SER A 13 9.21 -7.36 -37.75
N LEU A 14 10.54 -7.35 -37.61
CA LEU A 14 11.21 -7.50 -36.30
C LEU A 14 10.87 -6.36 -35.34
N VAL A 15 10.85 -5.10 -35.82
CA VAL A 15 10.47 -3.93 -35.00
C VAL A 15 8.99 -3.98 -34.60
N GLY A 16 8.11 -4.48 -35.48
CA GLY A 16 6.70 -4.72 -35.15
C GLY A 16 6.52 -5.72 -34.00
N LEU A 17 7.23 -6.85 -34.03
CA LEU A 17 7.21 -7.85 -32.94
C LEU A 17 7.69 -7.28 -31.60
N ILE A 18 8.66 -6.37 -31.62
CA ILE A 18 9.18 -5.71 -30.41
C ILE A 18 8.16 -4.73 -29.83
N LEU A 19 7.37 -4.04 -30.68
CA LEU A 19 6.39 -3.03 -30.24
C LEU A 19 5.04 -3.62 -29.78
N PHE A 20 4.67 -4.83 -30.20
CA PHE A 20 3.41 -5.48 -29.78
C PHE A 20 3.50 -6.29 -28.49
N ALA A 21 4.70 -6.50 -27.92
CA ALA A 21 4.91 -7.23 -26.67
C ALA A 21 4.84 -6.33 -25.41
N GLY A 22 4.13 -5.20 -25.49
CA GLY A 22 4.20 -4.11 -24.52
C GLY A 22 2.88 -3.73 -23.85
N CYS A 23 2.02 -4.67 -23.47
CA CYS A 23 0.93 -4.40 -22.52
C CYS A 23 0.25 -5.67 -22.02
N ALA A 24 0.61 -6.08 -20.80
CA ALA A 24 -0.27 -6.58 -19.73
C ALA A 24 0.61 -7.15 -18.61
N ALA A 25 1.35 -6.28 -17.92
CA ALA A 25 1.72 -6.59 -16.56
C ALA A 25 0.54 -6.09 -15.71
N ASP A 26 -0.39 -6.98 -15.39
CA ASP A 26 -1.31 -6.73 -14.29
C ASP A 26 -0.46 -6.83 -13.01
N PRO A 27 -0.18 -5.75 -12.26
CA PRO A 27 0.40 -5.92 -10.94
C PRO A 27 -0.70 -6.51 -10.06
N LYS A 28 -0.78 -7.84 -9.99
CA LYS A 28 -1.47 -8.53 -8.91
C LYS A 28 -0.70 -8.19 -7.63
N TRP A 29 -1.20 -7.20 -6.89
CA TRP A 29 -0.82 -7.00 -5.49
C TRP A 29 -1.20 -8.28 -4.75
N HIS A 30 -0.21 -9.11 -4.47
CA HIS A 30 -0.33 -10.18 -3.51
C HIS A 30 -0.35 -9.49 -2.14
N ASP A 31 -1.50 -9.49 -1.49
CA ASP A 31 -1.57 -9.20 -0.05
C ASP A 31 -0.76 -10.30 0.64
N GLY A 32 0.38 -9.91 1.21
CA GLY A 32 1.28 -10.84 1.89
C GLY A 32 0.68 -11.24 3.23
N ASP A 33 0.43 -12.54 3.39
CA ASP A 33 0.15 -13.16 4.67
C ASP A 33 1.46 -13.15 5.49
N HIS A 34 1.72 -12.06 6.19
CA HIS A 34 2.87 -11.96 7.09
C HIS A 34 2.53 -12.65 8.40
N GLU A 35 2.66 -13.98 8.41
CA GLU A 35 2.82 -14.77 9.62
C GLU A 35 4.28 -14.64 10.06
N HIS A 36 4.51 -13.70 10.97
CA HIS A 36 5.79 -13.57 11.63
C HIS A 36 5.50 -13.74 13.13
N ASP A 37 6.05 -14.85 13.62
CA ASP A 37 5.90 -15.38 14.96
C ASP A 37 7.17 -15.04 15.73
N ARG A 38 7.27 -13.80 16.24
CA ARG A 38 8.28 -13.39 17.24
C ARG A 38 7.81 -12.21 18.09
N GLY A 39 6.81 -12.36 18.97
CA GLY A 39 6.46 -11.32 19.97
C GLY A 39 6.40 -9.90 19.37
N GLU A 40 5.68 -9.78 18.26
CA GLU A 40 6.05 -8.93 17.13
C GLU A 40 5.15 -7.70 16.99
N SER A 41 5.74 -6.56 16.67
CA SER A 41 4.98 -5.39 16.28
C SER A 41 4.35 -5.62 14.90
N ARG A 42 3.03 -5.75 14.83
CA ARG A 42 2.26 -5.87 13.59
C ARG A 42 2.02 -4.49 12.97
N GLY A 43 1.99 -4.40 11.65
CA GLY A 43 1.56 -3.21 10.92
C GLY A 43 0.04 -3.10 10.86
N LEU A 44 -0.52 -1.91 11.10
CA LEU A 44 -1.93 -1.58 10.93
C LEU A 44 -2.06 -0.29 10.13
N SER A 45 -2.71 -0.34 8.97
CA SER A 45 -3.05 0.86 8.19
C SER A 45 -4.43 1.36 8.57
N CYS A 46 -4.56 2.67 8.84
CA CYS A 46 -5.85 3.28 9.15
C CYS A 46 -5.97 4.66 8.51
N ALA A 47 -7.11 4.92 7.85
CA ALA A 47 -7.30 6.10 7.03
C ALA A 47 -8.66 6.78 7.27
N SER A 48 -8.63 8.08 7.57
CA SER A 48 -9.80 8.96 7.54
C SER A 48 -9.94 9.56 6.14
N TYR A 49 -11.02 9.21 5.46
CA TYR A 49 -11.45 9.82 4.21
C TYR A 49 -12.56 10.83 4.48
N GLU A 50 -12.59 11.92 3.71
CA GLU A 50 -13.61 12.98 3.83
C GLU A 50 -13.76 13.58 5.24
N ASN A 51 -12.69 13.55 6.05
CA ASN A 51 -12.69 13.94 7.46
C ASN A 51 -13.65 13.13 8.34
N ALA A 52 -14.05 11.94 7.90
CA ALA A 52 -14.86 11.04 8.71
C ALA A 52 -14.01 10.34 9.76
N TYR A 53 -14.54 10.24 10.99
CA TYR A 53 -13.97 9.41 12.03
C TYR A 53 -13.98 7.95 11.60
N GLN A 54 -12.81 7.31 11.63
CA GLN A 54 -12.63 5.91 11.28
C GLN A 54 -12.00 5.14 12.43
N ARG A 55 -12.40 3.89 12.57
CA ARG A 55 -11.97 3.00 13.64
C ARG A 55 -11.49 1.69 13.05
N CYS A 56 -10.21 1.41 13.23
CA CYS A 56 -9.56 0.18 12.79
C CYS A 56 -9.41 -0.75 13.99
N ASN A 57 -10.31 -1.73 14.06
CA ASN A 57 -10.31 -2.73 15.13
C ASN A 57 -9.16 -3.72 14.93
N VAL A 58 -8.72 -4.31 16.03
CA VAL A 58 -7.72 -5.38 16.03
C VAL A 58 -8.25 -6.58 16.81
N ASP A 59 -7.83 -7.77 16.40
CA ASP A 59 -8.15 -9.00 17.11
C ASP A 59 -7.17 -9.17 18.28
N GLY A 60 -7.61 -8.75 19.48
CA GLY A 60 -6.82 -8.82 20.73
C GLY A 60 -6.81 -7.51 21.53
N ARG A 61 -5.92 -7.39 22.52
CA ARG A 61 -5.72 -6.12 23.26
C ARG A 61 -4.44 -5.43 22.82
N LEU A 62 -4.59 -4.17 22.40
CA LEU A 62 -3.46 -3.29 22.12
C LEU A 62 -2.69 -2.99 23.42
N LEU A 63 -1.41 -3.34 23.43
CA LEU A 63 -0.45 -3.05 24.49
C LEU A 63 0.35 -1.78 24.18
N LYS A 64 0.65 -1.57 22.88
CA LYS A 64 1.41 -0.42 22.41
C LYS A 64 1.01 -0.09 20.98
N VAL A 65 0.94 1.21 20.67
CA VAL A 65 0.70 1.72 19.32
C VAL A 65 1.67 2.85 19.07
N ARG A 66 2.32 2.85 17.90
CA ARG A 66 3.23 3.89 17.45
C ARG A 66 2.92 4.24 16.00
N LEU A 67 2.80 5.52 15.70
CA LEU A 67 2.71 5.98 14.32
C LEU A 67 4.03 5.68 13.61
N ARG A 68 3.96 4.88 12.53
CA ARG A 68 5.11 4.47 11.72
C ARG A 68 5.31 5.43 10.56
N GLU A 69 4.26 5.66 9.79
CA GLU A 69 4.31 6.49 8.59
C GLU A 69 3.02 7.28 8.42
N ARG A 70 3.12 8.55 8.03
CA ARG A 70 1.97 9.39 7.69
C ARG A 70 1.75 9.36 6.19
N LEU A 71 0.54 8.98 5.78
CA LEU A 71 0.11 8.85 4.39
C LEU A 71 -0.76 10.04 3.92
N SER A 72 -1.29 10.86 4.83
CA SER A 72 -2.07 12.06 4.51
C SER A 72 -1.24 13.34 4.52
N VAL A 73 -1.63 14.33 3.71
CA VAL A 73 -1.15 15.71 3.86
C VAL A 73 -1.64 16.31 5.19
N SER A 74 -2.86 15.97 5.61
CA SER A 74 -3.38 16.33 6.93
C SER A 74 -2.49 15.79 8.05
N GLU A 75 -2.31 16.59 9.10
CA GLU A 75 -1.51 16.23 10.26
C GLU A 75 -2.13 15.07 11.05
N CYS A 76 -1.26 14.16 11.50
CA CYS A 76 -1.61 13.03 12.34
C CYS A 76 -1.06 13.26 13.75
N GLU A 77 -1.82 13.99 14.56
CA GLU A 77 -1.45 14.33 15.93
C GLU A 77 -2.23 13.48 16.94
N TYR A 78 -1.50 12.86 17.86
CA TYR A 78 -2.07 12.01 18.90
C TYR A 78 -3.04 12.80 19.79
N GLY A 79 -4.25 12.27 19.99
CA GLY A 79 -5.32 12.90 20.75
C GLY A 79 -6.10 13.97 19.99
N ARG A 80 -5.69 14.33 18.77
CA ARG A 80 -6.37 15.35 17.93
C ARG A 80 -6.95 14.80 16.64
N SER A 81 -6.17 14.03 15.89
CA SER A 81 -6.58 13.42 14.62
C SER A 81 -6.30 11.93 14.55
N TRP A 82 -5.65 11.36 15.57
CA TRP A 82 -5.65 9.91 15.79
C TRP A 82 -5.45 9.58 17.27
N GLY A 83 -5.72 8.33 17.61
CA GLY A 83 -5.44 7.76 18.92
C GLY A 83 -5.75 6.28 18.94
N TRP A 84 -5.74 5.68 20.12
CA TRP A 84 -6.07 4.26 20.24
C TRP A 84 -6.76 3.95 21.56
N SER A 85 -7.46 2.83 21.56
CA SER A 85 -8.19 2.24 22.67
C SER A 85 -7.73 0.79 22.81
N ARG A 86 -8.19 0.07 23.84
CA ARG A 86 -7.78 -1.33 24.07
C ARG A 86 -7.94 -2.26 22.87
N HIS A 87 -8.86 -1.99 21.95
CA HIS A 87 -9.18 -2.90 20.83
C HIS A 87 -9.16 -2.24 19.45
N ALA A 88 -8.79 -0.97 19.36
CA ALA A 88 -8.84 -0.26 18.09
C ALA A 88 -7.95 0.98 18.08
N VAL A 89 -7.36 1.27 16.92
CA VAL A 89 -6.83 2.58 16.56
C VAL A 89 -7.93 3.38 15.89
N TRP A 90 -8.01 4.68 16.16
CA TRP A 90 -8.93 5.58 15.48
C TRP A 90 -8.17 6.72 14.82
N VAL A 91 -8.70 7.18 13.69
CA VAL A 91 -8.19 8.32 12.93
C VAL A 91 -9.36 9.22 12.55
N ASP A 92 -9.11 10.51 12.45
CA ASP A 92 -10.13 11.53 12.21
C ASP A 92 -9.51 12.72 11.45
N LYS A 93 -10.35 13.65 10.97
CA LYS A 93 -9.91 14.91 10.35
C LYS A 93 -8.95 14.74 9.16
N GLY A 94 -9.14 13.65 8.42
CA GLY A 94 -8.34 13.35 7.23
C GLY A 94 -6.95 12.77 7.52
N CYS A 95 -6.65 12.41 8.77
CA CYS A 95 -5.41 11.70 9.10
C CYS A 95 -5.43 10.28 8.48
N ARG A 96 -4.36 9.94 7.76
CA ARG A 96 -4.11 8.61 7.20
C ARG A 96 -2.68 8.22 7.54
N ALA A 97 -2.50 7.06 8.16
CA ALA A 97 -1.21 6.62 8.65
C ALA A 97 -1.13 5.10 8.80
N ASP A 98 0.10 4.61 8.74
CA ASP A 98 0.45 3.27 9.16
C ASP A 98 0.97 3.29 10.61
N PHE A 99 0.62 2.26 11.36
CA PHE A 99 0.92 2.11 12.78
C PHE A 99 1.65 0.79 13.04
N ASP A 100 2.65 0.82 13.90
CA ASP A 100 3.19 -0.38 14.53
C ASP A 100 2.40 -0.64 15.82
N ILE A 101 1.76 -1.79 15.90
CA ILE A 101 0.94 -2.22 17.03
C ILE A 101 1.54 -3.45 17.71
N LEU A 102 1.47 -3.49 19.04
CA LEU A 102 1.73 -4.69 19.82
C LEU A 102 0.42 -5.16 20.43
N VAL A 103 0.07 -6.43 20.20
CA VAL A 103 -1.15 -7.08 20.68
C VAL A 103 -0.76 -8.18 21.67
N ASP A 104 -1.63 -8.47 22.65
CA ASP A 104 -1.45 -9.51 23.66
C ASP A 104 -1.94 -10.91 23.26
#